data_AF-A0A0A6D4X1-F1
#
_entry.id   AF-A0A0A6D4X1-F1
#
_cell.length_a   1.000
_cell.length_b   1.000
_cell.length_c   1.000
_cell.angle_alpha   90.00
_cell.angle_beta   90.00
_cell.angle_gamma   90.00
#
_symmetry.space_group_name_H-M   'P 1'
#
loop_
_entity.id
_entity.type
_entity.pdbx_description
1 polymer ?
#
loop_
_entity_poly.entity_id
_entity_poly.type
_entity_poly.pdbx_seq_one_letter_code
_entity_poly.pdbx_strand_id
1 'polypeptide(L)'
;MEFHQTIGAINSIQFNYVNAKGKAMEVTDLYLDESGNSGDLISRKNGLGFAGQPIFSLAAVDISQIEDLDRRINGIKSKLGIQALELKSADLYKKKPQAMLEVFSILIETKSPFFVEVVDKKYFISTSIAAHQFLPPYYTGDESHGKFQIPRNIAANVMTLDMPDEYFELFFESCHEPSEKNLLKSMNGIKTFFESHSIYSDFSRHVDLSLEDYYDVKKSSIKNRVKNFSRNNGVNPILFNKLVKLVEDQFDLNDEQKLKVIKRFIPIPDNGKRGNNILLLPHISSLTNIIARTNLANQGAIEGVTFHHDKQDHFDEALIAIKELMFTNKPGEFSPPTPNSNFNITSSANLKFLDSKKTIGIQIADLLAGFFSRFYDDFFNNKIEPGSIYHDIYNLISEGSDRNRSLGVNWVVPPSRLYELEHHYNEGVRKEPSPDELLHYVAKEFGVNILLELFEKQHFSKFGFHHNQSR
;
A
#
# COMPACT_ATOMS: atom_id res chain seq x y z
N MET A 1 -44.72 -13.26 -2.24
CA MET A 1 -43.52 -13.55 -3.07
C MET A 1 -42.66 -12.29 -3.08
N GLU A 2 -42.36 -11.65 -1.95
CA GLU A 2 -41.39 -12.04 -0.92
C GLU A 2 -40.00 -12.37 -1.48
N PHE A 3 -39.26 -11.29 -1.78
CA PHE A 3 -37.80 -11.25 -1.92
C PHE A 3 -37.29 -10.12 -1.01
N HIS A 4 -37.63 -10.21 0.28
CA HIS A 4 -37.09 -9.39 1.36
C HIS A 4 -36.71 -10.33 2.50
N GLN A 5 -35.54 -10.12 3.09
CA GLN A 5 -34.96 -10.82 4.25
C GLN A 5 -34.30 -12.18 3.97
N THR A 6 -33.07 -12.21 3.44
CA THR A 6 -32.02 -13.16 3.91
C THR A 6 -30.59 -12.72 3.51
N ILE A 7 -30.11 -11.59 4.04
CA ILE A 7 -28.69 -11.43 4.42
C ILE A 7 -28.70 -10.70 5.77
N GLY A 8 -29.31 -11.37 6.74
CA GLY A 8 -29.31 -10.94 8.13
C GLY A 8 -28.06 -11.49 8.81
N ALA A 9 -27.31 -10.58 9.43
CA ALA A 9 -26.44 -10.86 10.57
C ALA A 9 -25.59 -12.14 10.48
N ILE A 10 -24.43 -12.03 9.83
CA ILE A 10 -23.25 -12.59 10.52
C ILE A 10 -23.10 -11.68 11.74
N ASN A 11 -23.69 -12.11 12.86
CA ASN A 11 -23.28 -11.61 14.16
C ASN A 11 -21.76 -11.77 14.18
N SER A 12 -21.05 -10.65 14.06
CA SER A 12 -19.69 -10.57 14.54
C SER A 12 -19.76 -11.09 15.97
N ILE A 13 -19.23 -12.29 16.21
CA ILE A 13 -18.83 -12.64 17.56
C ILE A 13 -17.84 -11.52 17.90
N GLN A 14 -18.29 -10.54 18.68
CA GLN A 14 -17.41 -9.56 19.28
C GLN A 14 -16.48 -10.34 20.18
N PHE A 15 -15.34 -10.76 19.63
CA PHE A 15 -14.21 -11.09 20.46
C PHE A 15 -13.75 -9.76 21.04
N ASN A 16 -14.35 -9.39 22.18
CA ASN A 16 -13.78 -8.36 23.02
C ASN A 16 -12.37 -8.83 23.35
N TYR A 17 -11.36 -8.22 22.72
CA TYR A 17 -9.96 -8.31 23.09
C TYR A 17 -9.77 -7.58 24.42
N VAL A 18 -10.37 -8.14 25.46
CA VAL A 18 -10.19 -7.74 26.84
C VAL A 18 -9.21 -8.73 27.47
N ASN A 19 -8.22 -8.20 28.19
CA ASN A 19 -7.37 -9.05 29.02
C ASN A 19 -8.20 -9.71 30.13
N ALA A 20 -7.60 -10.63 30.90
CA ALA A 20 -8.24 -11.32 32.02
C ALA A 20 -8.85 -10.38 33.10
N LYS A 21 -8.59 -9.06 33.02
CA LYS A 21 -9.10 -8.02 33.92
C LYS A 21 -10.14 -7.09 33.27
N GLY A 22 -10.61 -7.39 32.05
CA GLY A 22 -11.64 -6.60 31.38
C GLY A 22 -11.15 -5.28 30.74
N LYS A 23 -9.83 -5.01 30.71
CA LYS A 23 -9.27 -3.82 30.04
C LYS A 23 -9.00 -4.15 28.57
N ALA A 24 -9.29 -3.20 27.67
CA ALA A 24 -8.87 -3.27 26.28
C ALA A 24 -7.36 -3.58 26.24
N MET A 25 -7.00 -4.64 25.52
CA MET A 25 -5.65 -5.16 25.49
C MET A 25 -4.77 -4.21 24.67
N GLU A 26 -3.82 -3.57 25.33
CA GLU A 26 -2.95 -2.52 24.80
C GLU A 26 -1.77 -3.17 24.06
N VAL A 27 -1.50 -2.74 22.83
CA VAL A 27 -0.33 -3.20 22.06
C VAL A 27 0.89 -2.45 22.56
N THR A 28 1.94 -3.14 23.01
CA THR A 28 3.11 -2.49 23.63
C THR A 28 4.43 -2.90 23.02
N ASP A 29 4.62 -4.19 22.71
CA ASP A 29 5.93 -4.73 22.32
C ASP A 29 5.79 -5.55 21.03
N LEU A 30 5.97 -4.89 19.89
CA LEU A 30 5.81 -5.49 18.57
C LEU A 30 7.16 -5.95 18.03
N TYR A 31 7.27 -7.22 17.66
CA TYR A 31 8.44 -7.78 16.99
C TYR A 31 8.20 -7.86 15.49
N LEU A 32 9.17 -7.39 14.70
CA LEU A 32 9.04 -7.24 13.26
C LEU A 32 10.11 -8.02 12.51
N ASP A 33 9.68 -8.64 11.41
CA ASP A 33 10.54 -9.18 10.38
C ASP A 33 9.83 -9.10 9.03
N GLU A 34 10.60 -9.13 7.96
CA GLU A 34 10.09 -9.06 6.60
C GLU A 34 10.36 -10.35 5.79
N SER A 35 9.62 -10.48 4.69
CA SER A 35 9.86 -11.49 3.68
C SER A 35 9.85 -10.87 2.29
N GLY A 36 10.83 -11.25 1.48
CA GLY A 36 11.04 -10.71 0.15
C GLY A 36 12.04 -9.56 0.12
N ASN A 37 12.71 -9.36 -1.01
CA ASN A 37 13.73 -8.34 -1.15
C ASN A 37 13.12 -6.95 -0.91
N SER A 38 13.68 -6.23 0.05
CA SER A 38 13.30 -4.88 0.50
C SER A 38 14.05 -3.77 -0.26
N GLY A 39 14.73 -4.07 -1.37
CA GLY A 39 15.47 -3.05 -2.13
C GLY A 39 14.57 -2.08 -2.91
N ASP A 40 15.19 -1.04 -3.47
CA ASP A 40 14.52 -0.11 -4.40
C ASP A 40 13.90 -0.88 -5.58
N LEU A 41 12.57 -0.83 -5.66
CA LEU A 41 11.79 -1.62 -6.62
C LEU A 41 12.03 -1.20 -8.05
N ILE A 42 12.39 0.07 -8.28
CA ILE A 42 12.63 0.58 -9.62
C ILE A 42 14.12 0.66 -9.93
N SER A 43 14.99 0.08 -9.11
CA SER A 43 16.41 0.01 -9.44
C SER A 43 16.66 -0.75 -10.75
N ARG A 44 17.58 -0.23 -11.57
CA ARG A 44 17.94 -0.79 -12.90
C ARG A 44 18.40 -2.26 -12.89
N LYS A 45 18.63 -2.86 -11.72
CA LYS A 45 19.17 -4.22 -11.57
C LYS A 45 18.11 -5.31 -11.47
N ASN A 46 16.91 -4.97 -11.01
CA ASN A 46 15.93 -5.99 -10.59
C ASN A 46 14.89 -6.31 -11.66
N GLY A 47 14.60 -5.36 -12.56
CA GLY A 47 13.47 -5.44 -13.50
C GLY A 47 12.14 -5.71 -12.78
N LEU A 48 11.08 -5.96 -13.56
CA LEU A 48 9.77 -6.34 -13.01
C LEU A 48 9.68 -7.81 -12.55
N GLY A 49 10.74 -8.59 -12.73
CA GLY A 49 10.82 -9.96 -12.21
C GLY A 49 11.15 -10.03 -10.72
N PHE A 50 11.59 -8.92 -10.11
CA PHE A 50 11.89 -8.79 -8.67
C PHE A 50 12.74 -9.92 -8.08
N ALA A 51 13.68 -10.46 -8.87
CA ALA A 51 14.50 -11.63 -8.54
C ALA A 51 13.67 -12.86 -8.07
N GLY A 52 12.48 -13.06 -8.64
CA GLY A 52 11.57 -14.16 -8.30
C GLY A 52 10.78 -13.95 -7.01
N GLN A 53 10.80 -12.74 -6.45
CA GLN A 53 10.07 -12.39 -5.22
C GLN A 53 9.13 -11.21 -5.50
N PRO A 54 7.99 -11.46 -6.18
CA PRO A 54 7.04 -10.42 -6.55
C PRO A 54 6.30 -9.83 -5.35
N ILE A 55 6.27 -10.55 -4.23
CA ILE A 55 5.62 -10.12 -3.00
C ILE A 55 6.66 -9.71 -1.97
N PHE A 56 6.42 -8.56 -1.34
CA PHE A 56 7.04 -8.14 -0.09
C PHE A 56 6.02 -8.29 1.04
N SER A 57 6.45 -8.74 2.21
CA SER A 57 5.60 -8.72 3.39
C SER A 57 6.37 -8.27 4.61
N LEU A 58 5.74 -7.45 5.45
CA LEU A 58 6.24 -7.06 6.76
C LEU A 58 5.24 -7.51 7.81
N ALA A 59 5.68 -8.31 8.77
CA ALA A 59 4.84 -8.72 9.88
C ALA A 59 5.30 -8.06 11.18
N ALA A 60 4.36 -7.81 12.07
CA ALA A 60 4.58 -7.37 13.42
C ALA A 60 3.71 -8.19 14.37
N VAL A 61 4.28 -8.65 15.48
CA VAL A 61 3.56 -9.49 16.45
C VAL A 61 3.85 -9.08 17.88
N ASP A 62 2.80 -8.97 18.70
CA ASP A 62 2.92 -8.74 20.14
C ASP A 62 2.74 -10.06 20.89
N ILE A 63 3.83 -10.55 21.47
CA ILE A 63 3.90 -11.83 22.18
C ILE A 63 3.78 -11.68 23.71
N SER A 64 3.48 -10.48 24.21
CA SER A 64 3.40 -10.19 25.66
C SER A 64 2.37 -11.03 26.41
N GLN A 65 1.33 -11.50 25.71
CA GLN A 65 0.25 -12.31 26.27
C GLN A 65 0.56 -13.82 26.28
N ILE A 66 1.67 -14.25 25.70
CA ILE A 66 1.95 -15.67 25.50
C ILE A 66 2.80 -16.19 26.66
N GLU A 67 2.14 -16.80 27.65
CA GLU A 67 2.82 -17.50 28.74
C GLU A 67 3.64 -18.69 28.21
N ASP A 68 4.82 -18.89 28.81
CA ASP A 68 5.72 -20.01 28.51
C ASP A 68 6.06 -20.18 27.02
N LEU A 69 6.10 -19.10 26.24
CA LEU A 69 6.29 -19.15 24.78
C LEU A 69 7.51 -20.00 24.37
N ASP A 70 8.69 -19.79 24.97
CA ASP A 70 9.89 -20.57 24.67
C ASP A 70 9.68 -22.07 24.88
N ARG A 71 8.98 -22.46 25.96
CA ARG A 71 8.69 -23.87 26.24
C ARG A 71 7.71 -24.43 25.22
N ARG A 72 6.67 -23.67 24.84
CA ARG A 72 5.68 -24.09 23.84
C ARG A 72 6.33 -24.29 22.47
N ILE A 73 7.16 -23.34 22.03
CA ILE A 73 7.91 -23.43 20.77
C ILE A 73 8.90 -24.60 20.77
N ASN A 74 9.66 -24.79 21.85
CA ASN A 74 10.57 -25.94 21.97
C ASN A 74 9.82 -27.28 21.98
N GLY A 75 8.59 -27.29 22.52
CA GLY A 75 7.67 -28.42 22.42
C GLY A 75 7.32 -28.76 20.97
N ILE A 76 6.92 -27.75 20.17
CA ILE A 76 6.64 -27.91 18.73
C ILE A 76 7.88 -28.41 17.99
N LYS A 77 9.05 -27.81 18.25
CA LYS A 77 10.31 -28.22 17.63
C LYS A 77 10.64 -29.68 17.93
N SER A 78 10.49 -30.11 19.17
CA SER A 78 10.75 -31.49 19.58
C SER A 78 9.75 -32.46 18.93
N LYS A 79 8.46 -32.14 19.00
CA LYS A 79 7.36 -32.92 18.42
C LYS A 79 7.52 -33.14 16.91
N LEU A 80 7.96 -32.11 16.19
CA LEU A 80 8.10 -32.13 14.72
C LEU A 80 9.53 -32.37 14.24
N GLY A 81 10.46 -32.73 15.15
CA GLY A 81 11.85 -33.03 14.83
C GLY A 81 12.62 -31.87 14.18
N ILE A 82 12.41 -30.63 14.63
CA ILE A 82 13.12 -29.42 14.17
C ILE A 82 14.36 -29.22 15.03
N GLN A 83 15.53 -29.45 14.44
CA GLN A 83 16.84 -29.31 15.11
C GLN A 83 17.46 -27.92 14.94
N ALA A 84 16.94 -27.10 14.01
CA ALA A 84 17.42 -25.75 13.78
C ALA A 84 17.29 -24.91 15.05
N LEU A 85 18.30 -24.09 15.35
CA LEU A 85 18.25 -23.18 16.51
C LEU A 85 17.15 -22.13 16.31
N GLU A 86 17.06 -21.61 15.10
CA GLU A 86 16.11 -20.59 14.68
C GLU A 86 14.98 -21.19 13.84
N LEU A 87 13.75 -20.71 14.03
CA LEU A 87 12.65 -20.99 13.10
C LEU A 87 12.73 -20.00 11.94
N LYS A 88 12.86 -20.51 10.72
CA LYS A 88 12.84 -19.71 9.49
C LYS A 88 11.71 -20.11 8.56
N SER A 89 10.97 -19.13 8.07
CA SER A 89 9.82 -19.32 7.17
C SER A 89 10.19 -20.08 5.90
N ALA A 90 11.36 -19.77 5.32
CA ALA A 90 11.88 -20.42 4.12
C ALA A 90 12.10 -21.94 4.30
N ASP A 91 12.42 -22.38 5.52
CA ASP A 91 12.62 -23.79 5.83
C ASP A 91 11.32 -24.52 6.17
N LEU A 92 10.40 -23.84 6.87
CA LEU A 92 9.19 -24.49 7.35
C LEU A 92 8.08 -24.54 6.30
N TYR A 93 7.90 -23.48 5.50
CA TYR A 93 6.73 -23.35 4.63
C TYR A 93 6.49 -24.57 3.74
N LYS A 94 7.50 -25.06 3.02
CA LYS A 94 7.36 -26.26 2.16
C LYS A 94 7.60 -27.57 2.89
N LYS A 95 8.54 -27.62 3.83
CA LYS A 95 9.02 -28.89 4.42
C LYS A 95 8.22 -29.32 5.65
N LYS A 96 7.73 -28.35 6.42
CA LYS A 96 7.07 -28.55 7.73
C LYS A 96 5.95 -27.52 7.97
N PRO A 97 4.96 -27.37 7.08
CA PRO A 97 3.88 -26.40 7.27
C PRO A 97 3.08 -26.61 8.56
N GLN A 98 3.00 -27.85 9.06
CA GLN A 98 2.40 -28.16 10.37
C GLN A 98 3.03 -27.38 11.53
N ALA A 99 4.33 -27.09 11.46
CA ALA A 99 4.99 -26.28 12.48
C ALA A 99 4.48 -24.84 12.48
N MET A 100 4.23 -24.27 11.30
CA MET A 100 3.66 -22.92 11.18
C MET A 100 2.23 -22.91 11.72
N LEU A 101 1.41 -23.91 11.37
CA LEU A 101 0.06 -24.05 11.89
C LEU A 101 0.06 -24.06 13.43
N GLU A 102 0.87 -24.91 14.08
CA GLU A 102 0.92 -24.97 15.54
C GLU A 102 1.44 -23.67 16.19
N VAL A 103 2.42 -22.99 15.58
CA VAL A 103 2.89 -21.69 16.08
C VAL A 103 1.81 -20.62 15.97
N PHE A 104 1.09 -20.56 14.86
CA PHE A 104 0.01 -19.58 14.70
C PHE A 104 -1.19 -19.92 15.57
N SER A 105 -1.48 -21.20 15.84
CA SER A 105 -2.51 -21.58 16.82
C SER A 105 -2.21 -20.97 18.20
N ILE A 106 -0.95 -21.02 18.65
CA ILE A 106 -0.54 -20.36 19.90
C ILE A 106 -0.90 -18.87 19.87
N LEU A 107 -0.57 -18.19 18.77
CA LEU A 107 -0.81 -16.75 18.61
C LEU A 107 -2.30 -16.40 18.67
N ILE A 108 -3.12 -17.16 17.94
CA ILE A 108 -4.56 -16.90 17.83
C ILE A 108 -5.29 -17.29 19.13
N GLU A 109 -4.96 -18.43 19.74
CA GLU A 109 -5.55 -18.89 21.01
C GLU A 109 -5.30 -17.91 22.17
N THR A 110 -4.12 -17.29 22.18
CA THR A 110 -3.73 -16.30 23.20
C THR A 110 -4.24 -14.90 22.89
N LYS A 111 -4.93 -14.72 21.75
CA LYS A 111 -5.42 -13.42 21.29
C LYS A 111 -4.29 -12.40 21.19
N SER A 112 -3.10 -12.83 20.79
CA SER A 112 -1.96 -11.93 20.63
C SER A 112 -2.17 -11.01 19.41
N PRO A 113 -1.99 -9.68 19.56
CA PRO A 113 -2.04 -8.76 18.43
C PRO A 113 -1.01 -9.10 17.36
N PHE A 114 -1.42 -9.00 16.10
CA PHE A 114 -0.52 -9.07 14.97
C PHE A 114 -0.97 -8.15 13.85
N PHE A 115 -0.01 -7.70 13.06
CA PHE A 115 -0.19 -6.89 11.88
C PHE A 115 0.65 -7.49 10.76
N VAL A 116 0.07 -7.70 9.60
CA VAL A 116 0.82 -8.08 8.41
C VAL A 116 0.49 -7.10 7.30
N GLU A 117 1.52 -6.60 6.62
CA GLU A 117 1.41 -5.91 5.35
C GLU A 117 1.85 -6.88 4.26
N VAL A 118 1.02 -7.08 3.23
CA VAL A 118 1.35 -7.91 2.07
C VAL A 118 1.28 -7.03 0.83
N VAL A 119 2.41 -6.87 0.16
CA VAL A 119 2.59 -5.91 -0.92
C VAL A 119 2.97 -6.65 -2.20
N ASP A 120 2.10 -6.60 -3.20
CA ASP A 120 2.47 -6.94 -4.57
C ASP A 120 3.31 -5.79 -5.14
N LYS A 121 4.56 -6.06 -5.50
CA LYS A 121 5.52 -5.02 -5.91
C LYS A 121 5.12 -4.34 -7.21
N LYS A 122 4.53 -5.07 -8.16
CA LYS A 122 4.06 -4.49 -9.43
C LYS A 122 2.81 -3.63 -9.18
N TYR A 123 1.95 -4.05 -8.27
CA TYR A 123 0.83 -3.22 -7.80
C TYR A 123 1.30 -1.96 -7.08
N PHE A 124 2.29 -2.06 -6.20
CA PHE A 124 2.86 -0.91 -5.50
C PHE A 124 3.48 0.13 -6.46
N ILE A 125 4.13 -0.33 -7.54
CA ILE A 125 4.58 0.56 -8.60
C ILE A 125 3.38 1.18 -9.32
N SER A 126 2.35 0.40 -9.62
CA SER A 126 1.15 0.87 -10.33
C SER A 126 0.35 1.89 -9.51
N THR A 127 0.25 1.76 -8.19
CA THR A 127 -0.35 2.78 -7.32
C THR A 127 0.48 4.05 -7.31
N SER A 128 1.81 3.93 -7.38
CA SER A 128 2.72 5.07 -7.53
C SER A 128 2.49 5.81 -8.86
N ILE A 129 2.38 5.08 -9.97
CA ILE A 129 2.00 5.65 -11.27
C ILE A 129 0.63 6.34 -11.17
N ALA A 130 -0.34 5.67 -10.55
CA ALA A 130 -1.70 6.19 -10.41
C ALA A 130 -1.73 7.53 -9.65
N ALA A 131 -0.93 7.64 -8.58
CA ALA A 131 -0.86 8.80 -7.71
C ALA A 131 -0.03 9.97 -8.28
N HIS A 132 0.83 9.74 -9.28
CA HIS A 132 1.75 10.77 -9.78
C HIS A 132 1.55 11.15 -11.25
N GLN A 133 1.02 10.25 -12.09
CA GLN A 133 0.93 10.47 -13.55
C GLN A 133 -0.46 10.20 -14.14
N PHE A 134 -1.31 9.42 -13.46
CA PHE A 134 -2.66 9.12 -13.94
C PHE A 134 -3.69 10.14 -13.43
N LEU A 135 -3.78 10.31 -12.11
CA LEU A 135 -4.73 11.22 -11.47
C LEU A 135 -4.08 11.81 -10.21
N PRO A 136 -3.11 12.73 -10.35
CA PRO A 136 -2.35 13.21 -9.21
C PRO A 136 -3.17 14.07 -8.23
N PRO A 137 -2.84 14.07 -6.93
CA PRO A 137 -3.61 14.75 -5.89
C PRO A 137 -3.57 16.29 -5.98
N TYR A 138 -2.67 16.85 -6.79
CA TYR A 138 -2.59 18.30 -7.00
C TYR A 138 -3.81 18.88 -7.72
N TYR A 139 -4.59 18.05 -8.42
CA TYR A 139 -5.77 18.44 -9.19
C TYR A 139 -7.11 18.11 -8.49
N THR A 140 -7.12 17.09 -7.65
CA THR A 140 -8.34 16.53 -7.06
C THR A 140 -8.94 17.41 -5.96
N GLY A 141 -8.13 18.24 -5.31
CA GLY A 141 -8.58 19.15 -4.26
C GLY A 141 -8.87 18.42 -2.96
N ASP A 142 -10.11 18.45 -2.50
CA ASP A 142 -10.55 17.72 -1.31
C ASP A 142 -10.66 16.23 -1.60
N GLU A 143 -9.83 15.41 -0.96
CA GLU A 143 -9.87 13.96 -1.11
C GLU A 143 -10.49 13.24 0.09
N SER A 144 -10.93 13.95 1.13
CA SER A 144 -11.46 13.38 2.38
C SER A 144 -12.65 12.43 2.17
N HIS A 145 -13.36 12.61 1.05
CA HIS A 145 -14.48 11.77 0.64
C HIS A 145 -14.08 10.43 -0.02
N GLY A 146 -12.79 10.17 -0.29
CA GLY A 146 -12.29 8.91 -0.83
C GLY A 146 -12.56 8.63 -2.31
N LYS A 147 -13.51 9.32 -2.96
CA LYS A 147 -13.89 9.08 -4.37
C LYS A 147 -12.74 9.03 -5.38
N PHE A 148 -11.70 9.85 -5.23
CA PHE A 148 -10.54 9.83 -6.14
C PHE A 148 -9.64 8.60 -5.97
N GLN A 149 -9.74 7.91 -4.84
CA GLN A 149 -9.01 6.66 -4.61
C GLN A 149 -9.60 5.51 -5.43
N ILE A 150 -10.89 5.56 -5.77
CA ILE A 150 -11.56 4.53 -6.57
C ILE A 150 -10.92 4.38 -7.96
N PRO A 151 -10.90 5.41 -8.84
CA PRO A 151 -10.28 5.28 -10.15
C PRO A 151 -8.77 5.04 -10.07
N ARG A 152 -8.07 5.53 -9.03
CA ARG A 152 -6.64 5.24 -8.83
C ARG A 152 -6.37 3.76 -8.56
N ASN A 153 -7.13 3.14 -7.65
CA ASN A 153 -6.97 1.73 -7.32
C ASN A 153 -7.39 0.82 -8.49
N ILE A 154 -8.44 1.20 -9.22
CA ILE A 154 -8.84 0.45 -10.43
C ILE A 154 -7.79 0.62 -11.55
N ALA A 155 -7.26 1.82 -11.76
CA ALA A 155 -6.18 2.03 -12.73
C ALA A 155 -4.93 1.21 -12.34
N ALA A 156 -4.55 1.21 -11.06
CA ALA A 156 -3.43 0.42 -10.57
C ALA A 156 -3.68 -1.10 -10.73
N ASN A 157 -4.91 -1.56 -10.52
CA ASN A 157 -5.32 -2.95 -10.77
C ASN A 157 -5.04 -3.34 -12.22
N VAL A 158 -5.59 -2.56 -13.15
CA VAL A 158 -5.51 -2.82 -14.59
C VAL A 158 -4.06 -2.71 -15.08
N MET A 159 -3.32 -1.69 -14.65
CA MET A 159 -1.90 -1.56 -14.99
C MET A 159 -1.07 -2.75 -14.50
N THR A 160 -1.37 -3.28 -13.32
CA THR A 160 -0.60 -4.41 -12.77
C THR A 160 -0.80 -5.69 -13.59
N LEU A 161 -2.03 -5.95 -14.01
CA LEU A 161 -2.42 -7.19 -14.67
C LEU A 161 -2.16 -7.15 -16.18
N ASP A 162 -2.42 -6.01 -16.81
CA ASP A 162 -2.56 -5.94 -18.27
C ASP A 162 -1.51 -5.03 -18.95
N MET A 163 -0.89 -4.09 -18.23
CA MET A 163 0.04 -3.15 -18.85
C MET A 163 1.38 -3.82 -19.21
N PRO A 164 1.81 -3.73 -20.48
CA PRO A 164 3.12 -4.20 -20.91
C PRO A 164 4.27 -3.58 -20.09
N ASP A 165 5.28 -4.41 -19.81
CA ASP A 165 6.46 -4.02 -19.02
C ASP A 165 7.19 -2.79 -19.61
N GLU A 166 7.16 -2.61 -20.93
CA GLU A 166 7.78 -1.44 -21.59
C GLU A 166 7.24 -0.09 -21.10
N TYR A 167 5.96 0.00 -20.71
CA TYR A 167 5.40 1.24 -20.18
C TYR A 167 5.85 1.52 -18.74
N PHE A 168 6.10 0.47 -17.95
CA PHE A 168 6.73 0.63 -16.63
C PHE A 168 8.17 1.11 -16.75
N GLU A 169 8.92 0.62 -17.75
CA GLU A 169 10.29 1.08 -17.99
C GLU A 169 10.34 2.58 -18.34
N LEU A 170 9.35 3.11 -19.06
CA LEU A 170 9.23 4.56 -19.29
C LEU A 170 9.04 5.33 -17.97
N PHE A 171 8.23 4.79 -17.06
CA PHE A 171 8.07 5.37 -15.72
C PHE A 171 9.37 5.32 -14.93
N PHE A 172 10.10 4.19 -14.96
CA PHE A 172 11.40 4.08 -14.30
C PHE A 172 12.42 5.08 -14.85
N GLU A 173 12.48 5.24 -16.17
CA GLU A 173 13.33 6.24 -16.82
C GLU A 173 12.98 7.66 -16.35
N SER A 174 11.69 7.97 -16.20
CA SER A 174 11.24 9.28 -15.70
C SER A 174 11.65 9.56 -14.25
N CYS A 175 11.74 8.53 -13.42
CA CYS A 175 12.17 8.63 -12.02
C CYS A 175 13.69 8.70 -11.89
N HIS A 176 14.44 7.89 -12.64
CA HIS A 176 15.91 7.86 -12.61
C HIS A 176 16.55 9.08 -13.25
N GLU A 177 15.98 9.52 -14.37
CA GLU A 177 16.50 10.64 -15.16
C GLU A 177 15.37 11.66 -15.41
N PRO A 178 14.97 12.42 -14.37
CA PRO A 178 13.85 13.35 -14.48
C PRO A 178 14.12 14.44 -15.52
N SER A 179 13.37 14.37 -16.61
CA SER A 179 13.36 15.35 -17.69
C SER A 179 11.95 15.47 -18.26
N GLU A 180 11.62 16.62 -18.86
CA GLU A 180 10.31 16.83 -19.50
C GLU A 180 10.06 15.76 -20.57
N LYS A 181 11.10 15.43 -21.35
CA LYS A 181 11.05 14.36 -22.36
C LYS A 181 10.66 13.01 -21.73
N ASN A 182 11.32 12.60 -20.66
CA ASN A 182 11.08 11.28 -20.06
C ASN A 182 9.72 11.23 -19.33
N LEU A 183 9.34 12.30 -18.64
CA LEU A 183 8.01 12.41 -18.03
C LEU A 183 6.90 12.31 -19.08
N LEU A 184 6.97 13.10 -20.15
CA LEU A 184 5.94 13.09 -21.19
C LEU A 184 5.90 11.76 -21.93
N LYS A 185 7.04 11.08 -22.15
CA LYS A 185 7.05 9.72 -22.70
C LYS A 185 6.30 8.75 -21.79
N SER A 186 6.57 8.77 -20.49
CA SER A 186 5.90 7.91 -19.50
C SER A 186 4.38 8.15 -19.51
N MET A 187 3.95 9.40 -19.37
CA MET A 187 2.53 9.76 -19.37
C MET A 187 1.82 9.38 -20.68
N ASN A 188 2.42 9.65 -21.84
CA ASN A 188 1.86 9.25 -23.12
C ASN A 188 1.84 7.72 -23.31
N GLY A 189 2.80 7.00 -22.72
CA GLY A 189 2.78 5.54 -22.69
C GLY A 189 1.57 5.00 -21.92
N ILE A 190 1.34 5.51 -20.70
CA ILE A 190 0.18 5.17 -19.88
C ILE A 190 -1.13 5.52 -20.61
N LYS A 191 -1.19 6.69 -21.25
CA LYS A 191 -2.33 7.09 -22.07
C LYS A 191 -2.60 6.10 -23.21
N THR A 192 -1.57 5.77 -23.99
CA THR A 192 -1.67 4.84 -25.13
C THR A 192 -2.17 3.47 -24.68
N PHE A 193 -1.64 2.98 -23.55
CA PHE A 193 -2.12 1.74 -22.93
C PHE A 193 -3.62 1.80 -22.67
N PHE A 194 -4.10 2.81 -21.94
CA PHE A 194 -5.54 2.93 -21.65
C PHE A 194 -6.37 3.13 -22.92
N GLU A 195 -5.98 3.98 -23.88
CA GLU A 195 -6.71 4.18 -25.15
C GLU A 195 -6.94 2.87 -25.91
N SER A 196 -5.99 1.93 -25.83
CA SER A 196 -6.08 0.62 -26.47
C SER A 196 -6.83 -0.44 -25.65
N HIS A 197 -7.14 -0.16 -24.38
CA HIS A 197 -7.75 -1.13 -23.48
C HIS A 197 -9.25 -1.30 -23.76
N SER A 198 -9.71 -2.54 -23.90
CA SER A 198 -11.09 -2.87 -24.31
C SER A 198 -12.18 -2.40 -23.33
N ILE A 199 -11.92 -2.51 -22.02
CA ILE A 199 -12.88 -2.14 -20.95
C ILE A 199 -12.65 -0.73 -20.42
N TYR A 200 -11.39 -0.34 -20.21
CA TYR A 200 -11.01 0.88 -19.49
C TYR A 200 -10.50 1.99 -20.42
N SER A 201 -10.99 2.07 -21.66
CA SER A 201 -10.51 3.06 -22.65
C SER A 201 -10.62 4.51 -22.18
N ASP A 202 -11.68 4.81 -21.42
CA ASP A 202 -11.98 6.16 -20.92
C ASP A 202 -11.01 6.63 -19.84
N PHE A 203 -10.21 5.74 -19.27
CA PHE A 203 -9.19 6.09 -18.28
C PHE A 203 -8.07 6.95 -18.88
N SER A 204 -7.88 6.90 -20.21
CA SER A 204 -6.99 7.80 -20.94
C SER A 204 -7.27 9.29 -20.65
N ARG A 205 -8.54 9.66 -20.43
CA ARG A 205 -8.94 11.03 -20.07
C ARG A 205 -8.32 11.53 -18.77
N HIS A 206 -8.10 10.65 -17.79
CA HIS A 206 -7.43 11.04 -16.54
C HIS A 206 -5.96 11.40 -16.80
N VAL A 207 -5.30 10.64 -17.67
CA VAL A 207 -3.93 10.95 -18.09
C VAL A 207 -3.87 12.26 -18.87
N ASP A 208 -4.85 12.53 -19.74
CA ASP A 208 -4.97 13.82 -20.43
C ASP A 208 -5.09 14.99 -19.44
N LEU A 209 -5.93 14.86 -18.42
CA LEU A 209 -6.04 15.87 -17.36
C LEU A 209 -4.72 16.05 -16.60
N SER A 210 -3.98 14.96 -16.34
CA SER A 210 -2.66 15.05 -15.72
C SER A 210 -1.64 15.74 -16.62
N LEU A 211 -1.70 15.54 -17.94
CA LEU A 211 -0.86 16.23 -18.92
C LEU A 211 -1.19 17.73 -18.98
N GLU A 212 -2.47 18.08 -18.99
CA GLU A 212 -2.92 19.47 -18.91
C GLU A 212 -2.41 20.15 -17.63
N ASP A 213 -2.51 19.48 -16.47
CA ASP A 213 -2.01 20.00 -15.20
C ASP A 213 -0.50 20.24 -15.21
N TYR A 214 0.28 19.33 -15.83
CA TYR A 214 1.71 19.56 -16.01
C TYR A 214 1.99 20.89 -16.72
N TYR A 215 1.27 21.18 -17.80
CA TYR A 215 1.42 22.43 -18.55
C TYR A 215 0.91 23.64 -17.76
N ASP A 216 -0.18 23.50 -17.00
CA ASP A 216 -0.71 24.57 -16.15
C ASP A 216 0.23 24.93 -15.00
N VAL A 217 0.85 23.94 -14.36
CA VAL A 217 1.88 24.16 -13.33
C VAL A 217 3.10 24.82 -13.96
N LYS A 218 3.55 24.35 -15.14
CA LYS A 218 4.67 24.96 -15.88
C LYS A 218 4.38 26.43 -16.20
N LYS A 219 3.19 26.75 -16.71
CA LYS A 219 2.74 28.11 -17.01
C LYS A 219 2.67 28.99 -15.76
N SER A 220 2.12 28.45 -14.67
CA SER A 220 2.04 29.15 -13.38
C SER A 220 3.43 29.47 -12.81
N SER A 221 4.41 28.57 -12.98
CA SER A 221 5.81 28.82 -12.62
C SER A 221 6.45 29.93 -13.45
N ILE A 222 6.16 29.99 -14.76
CA ILE A 222 6.61 31.08 -15.65
C ILE A 222 6.03 32.42 -15.17
N LYS A 223 4.72 32.48 -14.92
CA LYS A 223 4.04 33.70 -14.44
C LYS A 223 4.61 34.20 -13.11
N ASN A 224 4.87 33.30 -12.16
CA ASN A 224 5.49 33.64 -10.88
C ASN A 224 6.91 34.20 -11.04
N ARG A 225 7.70 33.66 -11.98
CA ARG A 225 9.04 34.19 -12.32
C ARG A 225 8.94 35.62 -12.87
N VAL A 226 8.04 35.87 -13.81
CA VAL A 226 7.82 37.22 -14.38
C VAL A 226 7.37 38.20 -13.31
N LYS A 227 6.51 37.76 -12.37
CA LYS A 227 6.05 38.56 -11.23
C LYS A 227 7.21 38.94 -10.31
N ASN A 228 8.07 37.99 -9.97
CA ASN A 228 9.24 38.23 -9.13
C ASN A 228 10.26 39.16 -9.83
N PHE A 229 10.52 38.96 -11.12
CA PHE A 229 11.36 39.85 -11.92
C PHE A 229 10.81 41.28 -11.95
N SER A 230 9.51 41.42 -12.21
CA SER A 230 8.84 42.72 -12.28
C SER A 230 8.88 43.46 -10.95
N ARG A 231 8.66 42.74 -9.84
CA ARG A 231 8.77 43.28 -8.48
C ARG A 231 10.19 43.74 -8.16
N ASN A 232 11.20 42.94 -8.52
CA ASN A 232 12.60 43.24 -8.23
C ASN A 232 13.18 44.38 -9.09
N ASN A 233 12.57 44.68 -10.24
CA ASN A 233 13.02 45.71 -11.17
C ASN A 233 12.08 46.93 -11.25
N GLY A 234 11.11 47.06 -10.34
CA GLY A 234 10.21 48.22 -10.30
C GLY A 234 9.30 48.38 -11.52
N VAL A 235 8.94 47.28 -12.20
CA VAL A 235 8.11 47.31 -13.41
C VAL A 235 6.66 47.63 -13.05
N ASN A 236 6.04 48.60 -13.74
CA ASN A 236 4.64 49.00 -13.52
C ASN A 236 3.64 47.86 -13.88
N PRO A 237 2.54 47.68 -13.13
CA PRO A 237 1.50 46.66 -13.37
C PRO A 237 0.93 46.58 -14.80
N ILE A 238 0.83 47.69 -15.53
CA ILE A 238 0.33 47.70 -16.92
C ILE A 238 1.35 47.05 -17.88
N LEU A 239 2.64 47.33 -17.64
CA LEU A 239 3.73 46.73 -18.40
C LEU A 239 3.90 45.24 -18.04
N PHE A 240 3.63 44.87 -16.79
CA PHE A 240 3.64 43.49 -16.29
C PHE A 240 2.69 42.58 -17.08
N ASN A 241 1.43 42.97 -17.28
CA ASN A 241 0.47 42.13 -18.02
C ASN A 241 0.86 41.95 -19.50
N LYS A 242 1.47 42.96 -20.13
CA LYS A 242 2.02 42.84 -21.49
C LYS A 242 3.25 41.94 -21.53
N LEU A 243 4.15 42.06 -20.53
CA LEU A 243 5.32 41.21 -20.36
C LEU A 243 4.93 39.75 -20.14
N VAL A 244 3.99 39.46 -19.25
CA VAL A 244 3.50 38.08 -19.01
C VAL A 244 3.01 37.46 -20.32
N LYS A 245 2.19 38.18 -21.09
CA LYS A 245 1.67 37.68 -22.37
C LYS A 245 2.76 37.44 -23.43
N LEU A 246 3.76 38.32 -23.52
CA LEU A 246 4.90 38.16 -24.43
C LEU A 246 5.86 37.04 -23.99
N VAL A 247 6.00 36.84 -22.67
CA VAL A 247 6.92 35.89 -22.07
C VAL A 247 6.34 34.48 -22.05
N GLU A 248 5.03 34.32 -21.83
CA GLU A 248 4.35 33.02 -21.90
C GLU A 248 4.54 32.34 -23.28
N ASP A 249 4.63 33.12 -24.36
CA ASP A 249 4.78 32.60 -25.72
C ASP A 249 6.26 32.39 -26.15
N GLN A 250 7.24 32.94 -25.42
CA GLN A 250 8.66 32.98 -25.85
C GLN A 250 9.69 32.49 -24.82
N PHE A 251 9.31 32.31 -23.55
CA PHE A 251 10.24 31.89 -22.50
C PHE A 251 9.88 30.53 -21.94
N ASP A 252 10.89 29.68 -21.87
CA ASP A 252 10.81 28.41 -21.17
C ASP A 252 11.40 28.54 -19.75
N LEU A 253 11.06 27.57 -18.90
CA LEU A 253 11.69 27.40 -17.60
C LEU A 253 13.16 26.98 -17.80
N ASN A 254 14.03 27.36 -16.87
CA ASN A 254 15.37 26.79 -16.84
C ASN A 254 15.32 25.35 -16.28
N ASP A 255 16.43 24.60 -16.39
CA ASP A 255 16.47 23.18 -16.01
C ASP A 255 16.09 22.94 -14.54
N GLU A 256 16.54 23.81 -13.62
CA GLU A 256 16.20 23.69 -12.19
C GLU A 256 14.70 23.89 -11.92
N GLN A 257 14.07 24.85 -12.62
CA GLN A 257 12.65 25.13 -12.51
C GLN A 257 11.81 24.02 -13.16
N LYS A 258 12.23 23.52 -14.33
CA LYS A 258 11.61 22.35 -14.97
C LYS A 258 11.64 21.15 -14.04
N LEU A 259 12.79 20.89 -13.43
CA LEU A 259 12.96 19.79 -12.49
C LEU A 259 12.01 19.91 -11.29
N LYS A 260 11.78 21.12 -10.75
CA LYS A 260 10.80 21.35 -9.67
C LYS A 260 9.37 21.03 -10.09
N VAL A 261 8.99 21.31 -11.34
CA VAL A 261 7.67 20.95 -11.88
C VAL A 261 7.58 19.44 -12.07
N ILE A 262 8.58 18.83 -12.72
CA ILE A 262 8.65 17.38 -12.99
C ILE A 262 8.55 16.57 -11.70
N LYS A 263 9.24 17.00 -10.63
CA LYS A 263 9.22 16.35 -9.31
C LYS A 263 7.83 16.28 -8.64
N ARG A 264 6.81 16.95 -9.17
CA ARG A 264 5.41 16.78 -8.73
C ARG A 264 4.73 15.56 -9.36
N PHE A 265 5.24 15.08 -10.49
CA PHE A 265 4.66 13.99 -11.27
C PHE A 265 5.50 12.70 -11.22
N ILE A 266 6.44 12.63 -10.27
CA ILE A 266 7.22 11.44 -9.95
C ILE A 266 7.31 11.30 -8.42
N PRO A 267 7.55 10.09 -7.90
CA PRO A 267 7.69 9.86 -6.47
C PRO A 267 8.86 10.65 -5.87
N ILE A 268 8.69 11.07 -4.62
CA ILE A 268 9.75 11.68 -3.83
C ILE A 268 10.68 10.56 -3.34
N PRO A 269 11.99 10.58 -3.66
CA PRO A 269 12.91 9.57 -3.16
C PRO A 269 13.13 9.69 -1.66
N ASP A 270 13.32 8.54 -1.02
CA ASP A 270 13.81 8.42 0.35
C ASP A 270 15.33 8.53 0.39
N ASN A 271 15.86 9.06 1.49
CA ASN A 271 17.30 9.11 1.72
C ASN A 271 17.79 7.77 2.28
N GLY A 272 18.65 7.10 1.53
CA GLY A 272 19.38 5.92 1.99
C GLY A 272 20.76 6.26 2.58
N LYS A 273 21.46 5.22 3.04
CA LYS A 273 22.83 5.35 3.53
C LYS A 273 23.75 5.96 2.47
N ARG A 274 24.68 6.79 2.94
CA ARG A 274 25.74 7.44 2.11
C ARG A 274 25.20 8.38 1.02
N GLY A 275 23.99 8.93 1.20
CA GLY A 275 23.41 9.92 0.29
C GLY A 275 22.82 9.33 -1.00
N ASN A 276 22.61 8.01 -1.05
CA ASN A 276 21.90 7.39 -2.16
C ASN A 276 20.39 7.64 -2.02
N ASN A 277 19.72 7.91 -3.14
CA ASN A 277 18.26 8.02 -3.19
C ASN A 277 17.65 6.64 -3.40
N ILE A 278 16.61 6.33 -2.65
CA ILE A 278 15.78 5.13 -2.80
C ILE A 278 14.45 5.60 -3.37
N LEU A 279 14.10 5.19 -4.59
CA LEU A 279 12.94 5.79 -5.26
C LEU A 279 11.62 5.18 -4.83
N LEU A 280 11.55 3.85 -4.70
CA LEU A 280 10.35 3.16 -4.22
C LEU A 280 10.71 2.00 -3.27
N LEU A 281 10.45 2.21 -1.98
CA LEU A 281 10.74 1.26 -0.91
C LEU A 281 9.45 0.76 -0.22
N PRO A 282 8.98 -0.47 -0.50
CA PRO A 282 7.73 -0.98 0.10
C PRO A 282 7.83 -1.11 1.62
N HIS A 283 9.04 -1.32 2.15
CA HIS A 283 9.31 -1.42 3.60
C HIS A 283 8.88 -0.15 4.33
N ILE A 284 9.15 1.03 3.77
CA ILE A 284 8.77 2.31 4.37
C ILE A 284 7.25 2.42 4.49
N SER A 285 6.53 2.18 3.39
CA SER A 285 5.05 2.23 3.41
C SER A 285 4.44 1.18 4.34
N SER A 286 5.05 0.00 4.44
CA SER A 286 4.56 -1.07 5.30
C SER A 286 4.78 -0.73 6.77
N LEU A 287 5.96 -0.20 7.13
CA LEU A 287 6.26 0.21 8.50
C LEU A 287 5.34 1.36 8.94
N THR A 288 5.17 2.39 8.11
CA THR A 288 4.28 3.51 8.45
C THR A 288 2.83 3.07 8.61
N ASN A 289 2.37 2.13 7.78
CA ASN A 289 1.03 1.58 7.94
C ASN A 289 0.90 0.76 9.24
N ILE A 290 1.85 -0.11 9.56
CA ILE A 290 1.85 -0.85 10.85
C ILE A 290 1.82 0.11 12.04
N ILE A 291 2.58 1.22 12.00
CA ILE A 291 2.55 2.26 13.04
C ILE A 291 1.16 2.89 13.13
N ALA A 292 0.57 3.29 12.00
CA ALA A 292 -0.77 3.90 11.96
C ALA A 292 -1.88 2.94 12.40
N ARG A 293 -1.76 1.65 12.08
CA ARG A 293 -2.67 0.59 12.51
C ARG A 293 -2.52 0.30 14.01
N THR A 294 -1.30 0.31 14.53
CA THR A 294 -1.02 0.22 15.97
C THR A 294 -1.63 1.41 16.72
N ASN A 295 -1.47 2.62 16.17
CA ASN A 295 -2.10 3.82 16.71
C ASN A 295 -3.63 3.68 16.77
N LEU A 296 -4.26 3.14 15.73
CA LEU A 296 -5.70 2.85 15.75
C LEU A 296 -6.06 1.77 16.78
N ALA A 297 -5.30 0.68 16.84
CA ALA A 297 -5.51 -0.43 17.79
C ALA A 297 -5.45 0.03 19.26
N ASN A 298 -4.62 1.04 19.54
CA ASN A 298 -4.48 1.70 20.85
C ASN A 298 -5.29 3.01 20.97
N GLN A 299 -6.27 3.24 20.09
CA GLN A 299 -7.20 4.39 20.17
C GLN A 299 -6.51 5.76 20.17
N GLY A 300 -5.40 5.90 19.44
CA GLY A 300 -4.62 7.13 19.32
C GLY A 300 -3.43 7.24 20.27
N ALA A 301 -3.15 6.20 21.08
CA ALA A 301 -2.05 6.20 22.05
C ALA A 301 -0.92 5.26 21.60
N ILE A 302 0.11 5.81 20.96
CA ILE A 302 1.31 5.04 20.58
C ILE A 302 2.52 5.31 21.51
N GLU A 303 2.34 6.14 22.53
CA GLU A 303 3.37 6.39 23.53
C GLU A 303 3.68 5.10 24.31
N GLY A 304 4.96 4.79 24.50
CA GLY A 304 5.40 3.57 25.18
C GLY A 304 5.47 2.33 24.31
N VAL A 305 4.92 2.35 23.08
CA VAL A 305 5.08 1.24 22.12
C VAL A 305 6.53 1.12 21.69
N THR A 306 7.03 -0.11 21.67
CA THR A 306 8.36 -0.45 21.14
C THR A 306 8.23 -1.43 19.96
N PHE A 307 8.73 -0.99 18.81
CA PHE A 307 8.93 -1.81 17.62
C PHE A 307 10.34 -2.42 17.66
N HIS A 308 10.42 -3.74 17.77
CA HIS A 308 11.62 -4.57 17.80
C HIS A 308 11.83 -5.23 16.45
N HIS A 309 12.57 -4.58 15.57
CA HIS A 309 12.82 -5.04 14.22
C HIS A 309 14.05 -5.98 14.16
N ASP A 310 14.08 -6.96 13.26
CA ASP A 310 15.34 -7.65 12.94
C ASP A 310 16.38 -6.67 12.39
N LYS A 311 17.66 -6.97 12.53
CA LYS A 311 18.74 -6.09 12.06
C LYS A 311 18.61 -5.79 10.57
N GLN A 312 18.66 -4.50 10.25
CA GLN A 312 18.64 -3.98 8.88
C GLN A 312 19.96 -3.30 8.54
N ASP A 313 20.74 -3.89 7.63
CA ASP A 313 22.06 -3.34 7.28
C ASP A 313 21.97 -2.11 6.36
N HIS A 314 20.89 -1.97 5.59
CA HIS A 314 20.81 -0.98 4.50
C HIS A 314 19.82 0.15 4.73
N PHE A 315 18.76 -0.06 5.51
CA PHE A 315 17.60 0.85 5.56
C PHE A 315 17.21 1.34 6.97
N ASP A 316 17.90 0.90 8.02
CA ASP A 316 17.70 1.34 9.41
C ASP A 316 17.55 2.87 9.56
N GLU A 317 18.44 3.66 8.96
CA GLU A 317 18.39 5.14 8.99
C GLU A 317 17.10 5.68 8.36
N ALA A 318 16.67 5.10 7.24
CA ALA A 318 15.45 5.51 6.54
C ALA A 318 14.19 5.14 7.35
N LEU A 319 14.17 3.96 7.98
CA LEU A 319 13.08 3.51 8.86
C LEU A 319 12.96 4.38 10.12
N ILE A 320 14.09 4.78 10.72
CA ILE A 320 14.08 5.74 11.84
C ILE A 320 13.56 7.11 11.37
N ALA A 321 14.06 7.61 10.23
CA ALA A 321 13.68 8.91 9.72
C ALA A 321 12.19 9.00 9.39
N ILE A 322 11.60 8.00 8.73
CA ILE A 322 10.18 8.02 8.38
C ILE A 322 9.29 7.94 9.63
N LYS A 323 9.68 7.15 10.64
CA LYS A 323 8.96 7.08 11.92
C LYS A 323 8.90 8.44 12.60
N GLU A 324 9.99 9.21 12.61
CA GLU A 324 9.97 10.58 13.14
C GLU A 324 9.18 11.55 12.24
N LEU A 325 9.19 11.33 10.93
CA LEU A 325 8.41 12.12 9.99
C LEU A 325 6.91 11.98 10.24
N MET A 326 6.43 10.77 10.55
CA MET A 326 5.01 10.54 10.86
C MET A 326 4.52 11.37 12.07
N PHE A 327 5.39 11.61 13.06
CA PHE A 327 5.05 12.42 14.22
C PHE A 327 5.04 13.92 13.90
N THR A 328 5.93 14.37 13.01
CA THR A 328 6.07 15.79 12.65
C THR A 328 5.12 16.24 11.54
N ASN A 329 4.74 15.34 10.64
CA ASN A 329 3.83 15.60 9.53
C ASN A 329 2.47 14.94 9.77
N LYS A 330 1.46 15.76 10.05
CA LYS A 330 0.09 15.30 10.20
C LYS A 330 -0.64 15.25 8.85
N PRO A 331 -1.56 14.28 8.64
CA PRO A 331 -2.49 14.34 7.53
C PRO A 331 -3.25 15.67 7.54
N GLY A 332 -3.45 16.25 6.35
CA GLY A 332 -4.26 17.45 6.21
C GLY A 332 -5.75 17.14 6.33
N GLU A 333 -6.57 18.16 6.60
CA GLU A 333 -8.04 18.04 6.64
C GLU A 333 -8.62 17.45 5.34
N PHE A 334 -7.98 17.75 4.21
CA PHE A 334 -8.38 17.32 2.87
C PHE A 334 -7.65 16.05 2.38
N SER A 335 -6.89 15.39 3.25
CA SER A 335 -6.21 14.14 2.89
C SER A 335 -7.21 13.01 2.67
N PRO A 336 -6.91 12.04 1.80
CA PRO A 336 -7.79 10.91 1.57
C PRO A 336 -8.00 10.09 2.85
N PRO A 337 -9.14 9.41 2.97
CA PRO A 337 -9.36 8.47 4.05
C PRO A 337 -8.32 7.35 3.98
N THR A 338 -7.92 6.85 5.14
CA THR A 338 -6.95 5.77 5.29
C THR A 338 -7.62 4.59 6.00
N PRO A 339 -8.37 3.75 5.25
CA PRO A 339 -9.17 2.66 5.81
C PRO A 339 -8.37 1.80 6.79
N ASN A 340 -8.97 1.46 7.92
CA ASN A 340 -8.36 0.62 8.95
C ASN A 340 -7.02 1.16 9.49
N SER A 341 -6.74 2.46 9.48
CA SER A 341 -5.52 3.00 10.07
C SER A 341 -5.73 4.39 10.65
N ASN A 342 -4.83 4.84 11.53
CA ASN A 342 -4.86 6.18 12.09
C ASN A 342 -3.50 6.86 11.96
N PHE A 343 -3.32 7.62 10.89
CA PHE A 343 -2.10 8.39 10.61
C PHE A 343 -1.98 9.70 11.41
N ASN A 344 -2.97 10.06 12.24
CA ASN A 344 -2.84 11.19 13.16
C ASN A 344 -1.99 10.77 14.38
N ILE A 345 -0.68 10.69 14.16
CA ILE A 345 0.30 10.32 15.18
C ILE A 345 0.59 11.54 16.06
N THR A 346 0.29 11.44 17.35
CA THR A 346 0.45 12.55 18.32
C THR A 346 1.58 12.33 19.32
N SER A 347 2.25 11.18 19.28
CA SER A 347 3.41 10.84 20.09
C SER A 347 4.36 9.94 19.29
N SER A 348 5.64 9.91 19.67
CA SER A 348 6.64 9.10 18.99
C SER A 348 6.77 7.73 19.67
N ALA A 349 6.78 6.66 18.87
CA ALA A 349 7.07 5.31 19.34
C ALA A 349 8.56 4.99 19.28
N ASN A 350 9.00 3.96 20.01
CA ASN A 350 10.38 3.49 19.98
C ASN A 350 10.59 2.50 18.83
N LEU A 351 11.74 2.58 18.14
CA LEU A 351 12.19 1.58 17.17
C LEU A 351 13.58 1.08 17.57
N LYS A 352 13.73 -0.24 17.71
CA LYS A 352 14.96 -0.92 18.13
C LYS A 352 15.26 -2.06 17.16
N PHE A 353 16.54 -2.33 16.93
CA PHE A 353 17.00 -3.45 16.11
C PHE A 353 17.58 -4.55 17.00
N LEU A 354 17.07 -5.78 16.87
CA LEU A 354 17.48 -6.96 17.64
C LEU A 354 18.01 -8.06 16.72
N ASP A 355 18.63 -9.09 17.31
CA ASP A 355 19.18 -10.25 16.59
C ASP A 355 18.15 -11.40 16.58
N SER A 356 17.59 -11.70 15.40
CA SER A 356 16.59 -12.77 15.19
C SER A 356 16.95 -14.12 15.81
N LYS A 357 18.24 -14.48 15.86
CA LYS A 357 18.71 -15.74 16.45
C LYS A 357 18.44 -15.86 17.95
N LYS A 358 18.21 -14.74 18.63
CA LYS A 358 18.02 -14.65 20.08
C LYS A 358 16.62 -14.20 20.48
N THR A 359 15.74 -13.94 19.52
CA THR A 359 14.44 -13.30 19.78
C THR A 359 13.32 -14.07 19.12
N ILE A 360 12.57 -14.82 19.93
CA ILE A 360 11.48 -15.67 19.43
C ILE A 360 10.36 -14.86 18.76
N GLY A 361 10.09 -13.64 19.22
CA GLY A 361 9.10 -12.76 18.60
C GLY A 361 9.45 -12.40 17.15
N ILE A 362 10.73 -12.16 16.85
CA ILE A 362 11.20 -11.89 15.48
C ILE A 362 11.04 -13.15 14.62
N GLN A 363 11.36 -14.33 15.16
CA GLN A 363 11.16 -15.58 14.43
C GLN A 363 9.69 -15.82 14.10
N ILE A 364 8.76 -15.51 15.00
CA ILE A 364 7.32 -15.61 14.72
C ILE A 364 6.89 -14.59 13.66
N ALA A 365 7.44 -13.37 13.70
CA ALA A 365 7.21 -12.37 12.64
C ALA A 365 7.72 -12.85 11.28
N ASP A 366 8.91 -13.46 11.19
CA ASP A 366 9.42 -14.08 9.95
C ASP A 366 8.46 -15.15 9.44
N LEU A 367 7.93 -16.00 10.33
CA LEU A 367 6.95 -17.01 9.94
C LEU A 367 5.69 -16.39 9.34
N LEU A 368 5.13 -15.34 9.96
CA LEU A 368 3.97 -14.62 9.42
C LEU A 368 4.27 -13.99 8.05
N ALA A 369 5.34 -13.18 7.96
CA ALA A 369 5.71 -12.49 6.73
C ALA A 369 6.01 -13.49 5.59
N GLY A 370 6.77 -14.54 5.90
CA GLY A 370 7.14 -15.58 4.95
C GLY A 370 6.00 -16.53 4.59
N PHE A 371 5.00 -16.71 5.47
CA PHE A 371 3.77 -17.40 5.11
C PHE A 371 3.02 -16.60 4.06
N PHE A 372 2.68 -15.34 4.33
CA PHE A 372 1.82 -14.56 3.44
C PHE A 372 2.47 -14.25 2.09
N SER A 373 3.78 -13.97 2.07
CA SER A 373 4.48 -13.73 0.80
C SER A 373 4.44 -14.94 -0.13
N ARG A 374 4.55 -16.16 0.43
CA ARG A 374 4.53 -17.42 -0.33
C ARG A 374 3.12 -17.89 -0.63
N PHE A 375 2.22 -17.78 0.34
CA PHE A 375 0.82 -18.17 0.19
C PHE A 375 0.17 -17.40 -0.95
N TYR A 376 0.35 -16.08 -0.99
CA TYR A 376 -0.18 -15.26 -2.07
C TYR A 376 0.40 -15.65 -3.44
N ASP A 377 1.73 -15.77 -3.55
CA ASP A 377 2.37 -16.18 -4.81
C ASP A 377 1.93 -17.58 -5.26
N ASP A 378 1.87 -18.53 -4.33
CA ASP A 378 1.48 -19.90 -4.65
C ASP A 378 -0.02 -20.02 -4.99
N PHE A 379 -0.89 -19.23 -4.35
CA PHE A 379 -2.33 -19.20 -4.64
C PHE A 379 -2.60 -18.74 -6.08
N PHE A 380 -2.03 -17.60 -6.51
CA PHE A 380 -2.27 -17.06 -7.85
C PHE A 380 -1.48 -17.77 -8.96
N ASN A 381 -0.41 -18.48 -8.62
CA ASN A 381 0.32 -19.32 -9.57
C ASN A 381 -0.14 -20.79 -9.58
N ASN A 382 -1.28 -21.11 -8.96
CA ASN A 382 -1.87 -22.46 -8.92
C ASN A 382 -0.91 -23.53 -8.36
N LYS A 383 -0.11 -23.16 -7.36
CA LYS A 383 0.84 -24.07 -6.67
C LYS A 383 0.26 -24.62 -5.35
N ILE A 384 -0.93 -24.17 -4.95
CA ILE A 384 -1.64 -24.65 -3.75
C ILE A 384 -2.86 -25.45 -4.18
N GLU A 385 -2.96 -26.68 -3.69
CA GLU A 385 -4.16 -27.51 -3.84
C GLU A 385 -5.29 -27.04 -2.91
N PRO A 386 -6.55 -27.01 -3.37
CA PRO A 386 -7.71 -26.74 -2.53
C PRO A 386 -7.75 -27.66 -1.30
N GLY A 387 -8.07 -27.10 -0.13
CA GLY A 387 -8.12 -27.85 1.13
C GLY A 387 -6.76 -28.30 1.68
N SER A 388 -5.65 -27.79 1.15
CA SER A 388 -4.33 -28.00 1.73
C SER A 388 -4.17 -27.29 3.08
N ILE A 389 -3.18 -27.73 3.86
CA ILE A 389 -2.80 -27.10 5.14
C ILE A 389 -2.51 -25.60 5.03
N TYR A 390 -2.16 -25.09 3.85
CA TYR A 390 -1.95 -23.67 3.64
C TYR A 390 -3.25 -22.88 3.73
N HIS A 391 -4.36 -23.44 3.26
CA HIS A 391 -5.68 -22.86 3.48
C HIS A 391 -6.08 -22.94 4.95
N ASP A 392 -5.78 -24.03 5.65
CA ASP A 392 -6.05 -24.14 7.10
C ASP A 392 -5.29 -23.06 7.88
N ILE A 393 -4.02 -22.82 7.55
CA ILE A 393 -3.22 -21.76 8.15
C ILE A 393 -3.81 -20.38 7.83
N TYR A 394 -4.15 -20.12 6.56
CA TYR A 394 -4.75 -18.85 6.16
C TYR A 394 -6.07 -18.59 6.89
N ASN A 395 -6.93 -19.61 7.00
CA ASN A 395 -8.21 -19.53 7.70
C ASN A 395 -8.00 -19.24 9.18
N LEU A 396 -7.10 -19.98 9.84
CA LEU A 396 -6.75 -19.76 11.24
C LEU A 396 -6.29 -18.33 11.52
N ILE A 397 -5.40 -17.78 10.69
CA ILE A 397 -4.92 -16.40 10.87
C ILE A 397 -6.05 -15.40 10.59
N SER A 398 -6.90 -15.67 9.60
CA SER A 398 -8.04 -14.82 9.26
C SER A 398 -9.07 -14.76 10.40
N GLU A 399 -9.31 -15.86 11.10
CA GLU A 399 -10.15 -15.91 12.31
C GLU A 399 -9.58 -15.08 13.47
N GLY A 400 -8.26 -14.93 13.53
CA GLY A 400 -7.56 -14.11 14.52
C GLY A 400 -7.50 -12.61 14.20
N SER A 401 -8.08 -12.17 13.08
CA SER A 401 -8.08 -10.75 12.69
C SER A 401 -9.22 -9.97 13.34
N ASP A 402 -9.01 -8.68 13.61
CA ASP A 402 -10.03 -7.77 14.16
C ASP A 402 -10.04 -6.46 13.38
N ARG A 403 -10.98 -6.34 12.43
CA ARG A 403 -11.12 -5.15 11.58
C ARG A 403 -11.43 -3.88 12.40
N ASN A 404 -12.14 -3.98 13.53
CA ASN A 404 -12.47 -2.80 14.34
C ASN A 404 -11.23 -2.21 15.02
N ARG A 405 -10.25 -3.06 15.31
CA ARG A 405 -8.97 -2.67 15.92
C ARG A 405 -7.82 -2.60 14.91
N SER A 406 -8.08 -2.89 13.63
CA SER A 406 -7.07 -3.04 12.58
C SER A 406 -6.00 -4.12 12.86
N LEU A 407 -6.37 -5.17 13.60
CA LEU A 407 -5.51 -6.35 13.76
C LEU A 407 -5.72 -7.28 12.56
N GLY A 408 -4.65 -7.92 12.09
CA GLY A 408 -4.71 -8.86 10.97
C GLY A 408 -3.86 -8.45 9.77
N VAL A 409 -4.31 -8.87 8.59
CA VAL A 409 -3.59 -8.67 7.33
C VAL A 409 -4.15 -7.48 6.57
N ASN A 410 -3.26 -6.59 6.14
CA ASN A 410 -3.55 -5.55 5.17
C ASN A 410 -2.93 -5.93 3.82
N TRP A 411 -3.72 -5.81 2.75
CA TRP A 411 -3.37 -6.27 1.42
C TRP A 411 -3.18 -5.08 0.49
N VAL A 412 -1.93 -4.83 0.09
CA VAL A 412 -1.55 -3.85 -0.93
C VAL A 412 -1.30 -4.61 -2.22
N VAL A 413 -2.38 -5.15 -2.80
CA VAL A 413 -2.38 -6.02 -3.98
C VAL A 413 -3.49 -5.60 -4.94
N PRO A 414 -3.53 -6.08 -6.20
CA PRO A 414 -4.63 -5.76 -7.11
C PRO A 414 -5.99 -6.10 -6.49
N PRO A 415 -6.93 -5.15 -6.37
CA PRO A 415 -8.23 -5.38 -5.75
C PRO A 415 -9.02 -6.54 -6.38
N SER A 416 -8.85 -6.82 -7.67
CA SER A 416 -9.45 -7.99 -8.32
C SER A 416 -8.92 -9.33 -7.79
N ARG A 417 -7.61 -9.40 -7.49
CA ARG A 417 -7.00 -10.56 -6.84
C ARG A 417 -7.44 -10.69 -5.39
N LEU A 418 -7.50 -9.57 -4.65
CA LEU A 418 -8.00 -9.63 -3.28
C LEU A 418 -9.46 -10.09 -3.23
N TYR A 419 -10.30 -9.61 -4.15
CA TYR A 419 -11.67 -10.10 -4.33
C TYR A 419 -11.70 -11.61 -4.54
N GLU A 420 -10.88 -12.13 -5.46
CA GLU A 420 -10.83 -13.57 -5.75
C GLU A 420 -10.39 -14.40 -4.53
N LEU A 421 -9.38 -13.93 -3.79
CA LEU A 421 -8.90 -14.58 -2.58
C LEU A 421 -9.97 -14.60 -1.48
N GLU A 422 -10.62 -13.46 -1.23
CA GLU A 422 -11.72 -13.35 -0.25
C GLU A 422 -12.93 -14.18 -0.69
N HIS A 423 -13.24 -14.24 -1.99
CA HIS A 423 -14.34 -15.06 -2.50
C HIS A 423 -14.06 -16.56 -2.30
N HIS A 424 -12.83 -17.00 -2.60
CA HIS A 424 -12.41 -18.37 -2.33
C HIS A 424 -12.47 -18.70 -0.83
N TYR A 425 -12.04 -17.78 0.02
CA TYR A 425 -12.13 -17.96 1.47
C TYR A 425 -13.57 -18.15 1.96
N ASN A 426 -14.49 -17.31 1.48
CA ASN A 426 -15.88 -17.33 1.96
C ASN A 426 -16.74 -18.44 1.33
N GLU A 427 -16.54 -18.72 0.04
CA GLU A 427 -17.43 -19.59 -0.75
C GLU A 427 -16.75 -20.90 -1.18
N GLY A 428 -15.45 -21.06 -0.94
CA GLY A 428 -14.68 -22.23 -1.36
C GLY A 428 -14.44 -22.30 -2.88
N VAL A 429 -14.78 -21.24 -3.63
CA VAL A 429 -14.67 -21.19 -5.09
C VAL A 429 -13.96 -19.91 -5.51
N ARG A 430 -13.08 -20.01 -6.51
CA ARG A 430 -12.39 -18.84 -7.10
C ARG A 430 -13.31 -18.13 -8.09
N LYS A 431 -13.30 -16.80 -8.04
CA LYS A 431 -14.09 -15.96 -8.94
C LYS A 431 -13.39 -14.62 -9.14
N GLU A 432 -13.16 -14.26 -10.39
CA GLU A 432 -12.76 -12.91 -10.75
C GLU A 432 -13.98 -11.97 -10.78
N PRO A 433 -13.84 -10.72 -10.30
CA PRO A 433 -14.96 -9.77 -10.34
C PRO A 433 -15.17 -9.25 -11.76
N SER A 434 -16.44 -9.04 -12.14
CA SER A 434 -16.78 -8.17 -13.25
C SER A 434 -16.36 -6.71 -12.98
N PRO A 435 -16.25 -5.84 -14.01
CA PRO A 435 -15.88 -4.43 -13.80
C PRO A 435 -16.78 -3.69 -12.81
N ASP A 436 -18.09 -3.96 -12.83
CA ASP A 436 -19.04 -3.36 -11.88
C ASP A 436 -18.84 -3.90 -10.47
N GLU A 437 -18.57 -5.19 -10.30
CA GLU A 437 -18.25 -5.78 -8.98
C GLU A 437 -16.95 -5.22 -8.41
N LEU A 438 -15.93 -5.05 -9.24
CA LEU A 438 -14.65 -4.46 -8.85
C LEU A 438 -14.84 -3.01 -8.39
N LEU A 439 -15.63 -2.22 -9.12
CA LEU A 439 -15.96 -0.84 -8.75
C LEU A 439 -16.65 -0.78 -7.38
N HIS A 440 -17.66 -1.63 -7.17
CA HIS A 440 -18.36 -1.71 -5.88
C HIS A 440 -17.45 -2.17 -4.74
N TYR A 441 -16.58 -3.13 -5.02
CA TYR A 441 -15.62 -3.66 -4.06
C TYR A 441 -14.67 -2.56 -3.56
N VAL A 442 -14.04 -1.82 -4.48
CA VAL A 442 -13.11 -0.73 -4.15
C VAL A 442 -13.84 0.42 -3.45
N ALA A 443 -15.02 0.82 -3.92
CA ALA A 443 -15.74 1.94 -3.31
C ALA A 443 -16.15 1.67 -1.85
N LYS A 444 -16.51 0.42 -1.54
CA LYS A 444 -16.85 -0.02 -0.18
C LYS A 444 -15.68 0.19 0.78
N GLU A 445 -14.45 -0.06 0.35
CA GLU A 445 -13.24 0.12 1.16
C GLU A 445 -13.07 1.57 1.63
N PHE A 446 -13.40 2.53 0.77
CA PHE A 446 -13.33 3.96 1.07
C PHE A 446 -14.64 4.56 1.62
N GLY A 447 -15.62 3.72 1.97
CA GLY A 447 -16.90 4.18 2.52
C GLY A 447 -17.79 4.94 1.53
N VAL A 448 -17.55 4.79 0.23
CA VAL A 448 -18.30 5.46 -0.84
C VAL A 448 -19.50 4.60 -1.25
N ASN A 449 -20.72 5.12 -1.05
CA ASN A 449 -21.94 4.42 -1.45
C ASN A 449 -22.33 4.79 -2.90
N ILE A 450 -21.90 3.95 -3.84
CA ILE A 450 -22.17 4.15 -5.27
C ILE A 450 -23.66 4.22 -5.61
N LEU A 451 -24.51 3.45 -4.91
CA LEU A 451 -25.96 3.46 -5.18
C LEU A 451 -26.58 4.81 -4.83
N LEU A 452 -26.19 5.42 -3.71
CA LEU A 452 -26.63 6.77 -3.36
C LEU A 452 -26.16 7.80 -4.39
N GLU A 453 -24.93 7.67 -4.92
CA GLU A 453 -24.42 8.58 -5.95
C GLU A 453 -25.18 8.44 -7.29
N LEU A 454 -25.56 7.21 -7.66
CA LEU A 454 -26.41 6.93 -8.81
C LEU A 454 -27.78 7.58 -8.72
N PHE A 455 -28.37 7.59 -7.52
CA PHE A 455 -29.66 8.24 -7.26
C PHE A 455 -29.55 9.77 -7.22
N GLU A 456 -28.40 10.33 -6.85
CA GLU A 456 -28.22 11.78 -6.74
C GLU A 456 -27.84 12.50 -8.07
N LYS A 457 -27.35 11.79 -9.11
CA LYS A 457 -27.27 12.25 -10.53
C LYS A 457 -26.62 11.21 -11.46
N GLN A 458 -26.95 11.24 -12.76
CA GLN A 458 -26.33 10.49 -13.87
C GLN A 458 -24.80 10.75 -14.02
N HIS A 459 -23.95 10.20 -13.16
CA HIS A 459 -22.53 10.59 -13.08
C HIS A 459 -21.48 9.47 -13.04
N PHE A 460 -21.69 8.35 -13.73
CA PHE A 460 -20.57 7.42 -14.00
C PHE A 460 -19.65 7.85 -15.13
N SER A 461 -20.15 8.64 -16.10
CA SER A 461 -19.32 9.19 -17.19
C SER A 461 -18.17 10.07 -16.68
N LYS A 462 -18.27 10.60 -15.46
CA LYS A 462 -17.20 11.39 -14.82
C LYS A 462 -16.04 10.55 -14.27
N PHE A 463 -16.26 9.26 -14.01
CA PHE A 463 -15.23 8.32 -13.55
C PHE A 463 -14.70 7.39 -14.66
N GLY A 464 -15.14 7.57 -15.91
CA GLY A 464 -14.71 6.75 -17.05
C GLY A 464 -15.34 5.36 -17.10
N PHE A 465 -16.52 5.17 -16.49
CA PHE A 465 -17.27 3.92 -16.59
C PHE A 465 -18.53 4.13 -17.44
N HIS A 466 -18.54 3.58 -18.64
CA HIS A 466 -19.77 3.45 -19.43
C HIS A 466 -20.43 2.09 -19.16
N HIS A 467 -21.70 2.12 -18.78
CA HIS A 467 -22.52 0.93 -18.66
C HIS A 467 -22.76 0.40 -20.08
N ASN A 468 -22.12 -0.72 -20.44
CA ASN A 468 -22.43 -1.43 -21.68
C ASN A 468 -23.83 -2.03 -21.57
N GLN A 469 -24.85 -1.22 -21.85
CA GLN A 469 -26.16 -1.74 -22.23
C GLN A 469 -26.09 -2.19 -23.69
N SER A 470 -25.73 -3.45 -23.89
CA SER A 470 -26.19 -4.19 -25.08
C SER A 470 -26.42 -5.65 -24.71
N ARG A 471 -27.69 -5.98 -24.53
CA ARG A 471 -28.27 -7.25 -25.00
C ARG A 471 -29.01 -6.94 -26.29
#